data_AF-A0A3D5FWY7-F1
#
_entry.id   AF-A0A3D5FWY7-F1
#
_cell.length_a   1.000
_cell.length_b   1.000
_cell.length_c   1.000
_cell.angle_alpha   90.00
_cell.angle_beta   90.00
_cell.angle_gamma   90.00
#
_symmetry.space_group_name_H-M   'P 1'
#
loop_
_entity.id
_entity.type
_entity.pdbx_description
1 polymer ?
#
loop_
_entity_poly.entity_id
_entity_poly.type
_entity_poly.pdbx_seq_one_letter_code
_entity_poly.pdbx_strand_id
1 'polypeptide(L)'
;PVRIGGTSCMPGDVVLGRHDGVVFIPPHLAEKVVKTSELVRLRDRFGKQRLSEGTYTPGQIDTRWIDDIERDFSGWLTQHQDELPVSAEAIQELLAQRTW
;
A
#
# COMPACT_ATOMS: atom_id res chain seq x y z
N PRO A 1 2.71 12.71 -27.29
CA PRO A 1 3.73 12.12 -26.40
C PRO A 1 4.81 13.17 -26.13
N VAL A 2 5.20 13.37 -24.87
CA VAL A 2 6.30 14.26 -24.48
C VAL A 2 7.31 13.43 -23.69
N ARG A 3 8.61 13.61 -23.94
CA ARG A 3 9.66 12.93 -23.19
C ARG A 3 10.25 13.89 -22.17
N ILE A 4 10.31 13.45 -20.91
CA ILE A 4 10.93 14.20 -19.81
C ILE A 4 11.97 13.27 -19.19
N GLY A 5 13.26 13.63 -19.33
CA GLY A 5 14.37 12.76 -18.97
C GLY A 5 14.30 11.41 -19.70
N GLY A 6 14.38 10.31 -18.95
CA GLY A 6 14.28 8.94 -19.48
C GLY A 6 12.84 8.44 -19.72
N THR A 7 11.82 9.19 -19.31
CA THR A 7 10.42 8.72 -19.27
C THR A 7 9.58 9.33 -20.39
N SER A 8 8.71 8.51 -20.99
CA SER A 8 7.70 8.96 -21.96
C SER A 8 6.39 9.26 -21.23
N CYS A 9 5.85 10.45 -21.46
CA CYS A 9 4.61 10.93 -20.86
C CYS A 9 3.54 11.10 -21.95
N MET A 10 2.32 10.66 -21.65
CA MET A 10 1.16 10.77 -22.53
C MET A 10 0.13 11.74 -21.95
N PRO A 11 -0.62 12.48 -22.79
CA PRO A 11 -1.78 13.22 -22.31
C PRO A 11 -2.75 12.27 -21.58
N GLY A 12 -3.15 12.63 -20.36
CA GLY A 12 -3.98 11.80 -19.50
C GLY A 12 -3.23 11.00 -18.43
N ASP A 13 -1.90 10.98 -18.44
CA ASP A 13 -1.12 10.41 -17.34
C ASP A 13 -1.32 11.22 -16.05
N VAL A 14 -1.40 10.51 -14.92
CA VAL A 14 -1.41 11.12 -13.59
C VAL A 14 0.04 11.38 -13.19
N VAL A 15 0.34 12.61 -12.78
CA VAL A 15 1.68 13.02 -12.35
C VAL A 15 1.72 13.12 -10.83
N LEU A 16 2.55 12.30 -10.19
CA LEU A 16 2.83 12.37 -8.76
C LEU A 16 4.18 13.03 -8.53
N GLY A 17 4.17 14.24 -7.98
CA GLY A 17 5.38 14.97 -7.58
C GLY A 17 5.62 14.87 -6.07
N ARG A 18 6.86 14.56 -5.68
CA ARG A 18 7.36 14.59 -4.31
C ARG A 18 8.76 15.24 -4.27
N HIS A 19 9.28 15.48 -3.07
CA HIS A 19 10.61 16.11 -2.91
C HIS A 19 11.76 15.26 -3.51
N ASP A 20 11.58 13.94 -3.55
CA ASP A 20 12.53 12.96 -4.10
C ASP A 20 12.42 12.79 -5.63
N GLY A 21 11.34 13.27 -6.25
CA GLY A 21 11.20 13.21 -7.70
C GLY A 21 9.76 13.26 -8.22
N VAL A 22 9.61 12.89 -9.49
CA VAL A 22 8.32 12.91 -10.20
C VAL A 22 8.09 11.56 -10.88
N VAL A 23 6.90 11.01 -10.72
CA VAL A 23 6.47 9.74 -11.34
C VAL A 23 5.25 10.00 -12.24
N PHE A 24 5.27 9.42 -13.44
CA PHE A 24 4.15 9.43 -14.38
C PHE A 24 3.44 8.08 -14.33
N ILE A 25 2.14 8.10 -14.07
CA ILE A 25 1.30 6.90 -13.92
C ILE A 25 0.30 6.86 -15.08
N PRO A 26 0.32 5.82 -15.93
CA PRO A 26 -0.67 5.67 -16.99
C PRO A 26 -2.10 5.66 -16.46
N PRO A 27 -3.07 6.30 -17.15
CA PRO A 27 -4.42 6.48 -16.62
C PRO A 27 -5.13 5.16 -16.28
N HIS A 28 -4.96 4.14 -17.10
CA HIS A 28 -5.54 2.81 -16.90
C HIS A 28 -4.91 2.04 -15.72
N LEU A 29 -3.75 2.48 -15.20
CA LEU A 29 -3.09 1.90 -14.04
C LEU A 29 -3.29 2.73 -12.77
N ALA A 30 -3.75 3.98 -12.89
CA ALA A 30 -3.87 4.89 -11.76
C ALA A 30 -4.72 4.32 -10.63
N GLU A 31 -5.88 3.74 -10.95
CA GLU A 31 -6.76 3.11 -9.96
C GLU A 31 -6.06 1.96 -9.22
N LYS A 32 -5.41 1.06 -9.96
CA LYS A 32 -4.67 -0.07 -9.37
C LYS A 32 -3.56 0.43 -8.45
N VAL A 33 -2.77 1.40 -8.91
CA VAL A 33 -1.65 1.96 -8.13
C VAL A 33 -2.15 2.60 -6.84
N VAL A 34 -3.23 3.40 -6.90
CA VAL A 34 -3.81 4.03 -5.72
C VAL A 34 -4.28 2.97 -4.73
N LYS A 35 -5.10 2.00 -5.17
CA LYS A 35 -5.61 0.92 -4.31
C LYS A 35 -4.49 0.12 -3.64
N THR A 36 -3.48 -0.28 -4.41
CA THR A 36 -2.32 -1.00 -3.85
C THR A 36 -1.52 -0.13 -2.90
N SER A 37 -1.35 1.17 -3.19
CA SER A 37 -0.58 2.09 -2.34
C SER A 37 -1.22 2.32 -0.97
N GLU A 38 -2.55 2.38 -0.91
CA GLU A 38 -3.28 2.50 0.36
C GLU A 38 -3.04 1.27 1.25
N LEU A 39 -3.11 0.06 0.68
CA LEU A 39 -2.80 -1.16 1.41
C LEU A 39 -1.35 -1.19 1.91
N VAL A 40 -0.39 -0.79 1.08
CA VAL A 40 1.03 -0.73 1.47
C VAL A 40 1.23 0.25 2.63
N ARG A 41 0.55 1.41 2.62
CA ARG A 41 0.60 2.38 3.72
C ARG A 41 0.02 1.82 5.02
N LEU A 42 -1.07 1.05 4.95
CA LEU A 42 -1.65 0.40 6.12
C LEU A 42 -0.72 -0.64 6.71
N ARG A 43 -0.11 -1.44 5.85
CA ARG A 43 0.88 -2.44 6.25
C ARG A 43 2.09 -1.80 6.92
N ASP A 44 2.59 -0.70 6.37
CA ASP A 44 3.72 0.04 6.93
C ASP A 44 3.38 0.65 8.30
N ARG A 45 2.17 1.21 8.47
CA ARG A 45 1.69 1.69 9.77
C ARG A 45 1.65 0.57 10.81
N PHE A 46 1.01 -0.54 10.48
CA PHE A 46 0.95 -1.72 11.34
C PHE A 46 2.33 -2.24 11.71
N GLY A 47 3.21 -2.42 10.71
CA GLY A 47 4.57 -2.90 10.91
C GLY A 47 5.35 -1.99 11.85
N LYS A 48 5.35 -0.68 11.61
CA LYS A 48 5.99 0.31 12.49
C LYS A 48 5.47 0.25 13.92
N GLN A 49 4.15 0.14 14.09
CA GLN A 49 3.54 0.03 15.41
C GLN A 49 4.01 -1.25 16.13
N ARG A 50 3.90 -2.41 15.50
CA ARG A 50 4.30 -3.69 16.13
C ARG A 50 5.79 -3.78 16.43
N LEU A 51 6.63 -3.17 15.59
CA LEU A 51 8.06 -3.03 15.84
C LEU A 51 8.31 -2.14 17.07
N SER A 52 7.57 -1.04 17.23
CA SER A 52 7.69 -0.18 18.40
C SER A 52 7.19 -0.83 19.70
N GLU A 53 6.20 -1.70 19.61
CA GLU A 53 5.65 -2.49 20.73
C GLU A 53 6.51 -3.73 21.06
N GLY A 54 7.52 -4.05 20.24
CA GLY A 54 8.37 -5.23 20.40
C GLY A 54 7.66 -6.56 20.18
N THR A 55 6.47 -6.55 19.58
CA THR A 55 5.67 -7.75 19.31
C THR A 55 6.31 -8.63 18.23
N TYR A 56 6.91 -8.00 17.22
CA TYR A 56 7.60 -8.68 16.12
C TYR A 56 8.99 -8.11 15.89
N THR A 57 9.86 -8.92 15.31
CA THR A 57 11.19 -8.48 14.86
C THR A 57 11.13 -7.91 13.43
N PRO A 58 12.08 -7.04 13.04
CA PRO A 58 12.17 -6.53 11.67
C PRO A 58 12.17 -7.66 10.62
N GLY A 59 12.92 -8.73 10.87
CA GLY A 59 12.97 -9.88 9.97
C GLY A 59 11.64 -10.60 9.78
N GLN A 60 10.73 -10.56 10.76
CA GLN A 60 9.39 -11.14 10.64
C GLN A 60 8.43 -10.24 9.87
N ILE A 61 8.56 -8.91 10.02
CA ILE A 61 7.71 -7.94 9.32
C ILE A 61 8.12 -7.77 7.85
N ASP A 62 9.42 -7.84 7.55
CA ASP A 62 9.97 -7.62 6.21
C ASP A 62 9.90 -8.85 5.29
N THR A 63 9.59 -10.02 5.85
CA THR A 63 9.44 -11.28 5.10
C THR A 63 7.97 -11.59 4.77
N ARG A 64 7.73 -12.73 4.10
CA ARG A 64 6.37 -13.21 3.87
C ARG A 64 5.70 -13.45 5.22
N TRP A 65 4.58 -12.78 5.44
CA TRP A 65 3.82 -12.89 6.67
C TRP A 65 3.28 -14.31 6.83
N ILE A 66 3.48 -14.86 8.02
CA ILE A 66 2.85 -16.09 8.48
C ILE A 66 1.43 -15.81 8.94
N ASP A 67 0.57 -16.83 8.97
CA ASP A 67 -0.86 -16.74 9.30
C ASP A 67 -1.14 -15.96 10.60
N ASP A 68 -0.23 -16.04 11.58
CA ASP A 68 -0.36 -15.31 12.84
C ASP A 68 -0.27 -13.79 12.67
N ILE A 69 0.65 -13.30 11.83
CA ILE A 69 0.82 -11.87 11.53
C ILE A 69 -0.35 -11.39 10.67
N GLU A 70 -0.86 -12.24 9.75
CA GLU A 70 -2.03 -11.90 8.94
C GLU A 70 -3.30 -11.76 9.78
N ARG A 71 -3.49 -12.66 10.74
CA ARG A 71 -4.61 -12.59 11.69
C ARG A 71 -4.50 -11.36 12.57
N ASP A 72 -3.30 -11.05 13.04
CA ASP A 72 -3.05 -9.85 13.83
C ASP A 72 -3.33 -8.56 13.04
N PHE A 73 -2.86 -8.50 11.79
CA PHE A 73 -3.14 -7.38 10.90
C PHE A 73 -4.65 -7.22 10.63
N SER A 74 -5.38 -8.33 10.44
CA SER A 74 -6.83 -8.31 10.25
C SER A 74 -7.56 -7.78 11.49
N GLY A 75 -7.11 -8.16 12.69
CA GLY A 75 -7.62 -7.63 13.95
C GLY A 75 -7.32 -6.14 14.11
N TRP A 76 -6.09 -5.73 13.78
CA TRP A 76 -5.66 -4.33 13.81
C TRP A 76 -6.47 -3.44 12.86
N LEU A 77 -6.75 -3.94 11.64
CA LEU A 77 -7.61 -3.25 10.67
C LEU A 77 -9.02 -3.01 11.21
N THR A 78 -9.58 -3.98 11.93
CA THR A 78 -10.91 -3.86 12.54
C THR A 78 -10.93 -2.78 13.63
N GLN A 79 -9.84 -2.66 14.40
CA GLN A 79 -9.70 -1.65 15.45
C GLN A 79 -9.49 -0.24 14.90
N HIS A 80 -8.90 -0.12 13.71
CA HIS A 80 -8.57 1.17 13.08
C HIS A 80 -9.50 1.52 11.91
N GLN A 81 -10.65 0.83 11.78
CA GLN A 81 -11.65 1.01 10.72
C GLN A 81 -11.97 2.48 10.43
N ASP A 82 -12.10 3.29 11.48
CA ASP A 82 -12.57 4.67 11.39
C ASP A 82 -11.49 5.64 10.87
N GLU A 83 -10.22 5.20 10.83
CA GLU A 83 -9.08 5.96 10.31
C GLU A 83 -8.69 5.58 8.87
N LEU A 84 -9.46 4.68 8.26
CA LEU A 84 -9.16 4.15 6.92
C LEU A 84 -9.79 5.05 5.84
N PRO A 85 -9.01 5.51 4.85
CA PRO A 85 -9.54 6.26 3.72
C PRO A 85 -10.30 5.39 2.71
N VAL A 86 -10.41 4.08 2.98
CA VAL A 86 -11.00 3.05 2.11
C VAL A 86 -11.97 2.19 2.90
N SER A 87 -13.06 1.76 2.26
CA SER A 87 -14.08 0.91 2.91
C SER A 87 -13.51 -0.45 3.32
N ALA A 88 -14.03 -1.01 4.40
CA ALA A 88 -13.62 -2.33 4.89
C ALA A 88 -13.75 -3.42 3.80
N GLU A 89 -14.76 -3.32 2.94
CA GLU A 89 -14.99 -4.21 1.80
C GLU A 89 -13.87 -4.13 0.77
N ALA A 90 -13.39 -2.93 0.44
CA ALA A 90 -12.28 -2.74 -0.50
C ALA A 90 -10.98 -3.34 0.05
N ILE A 91 -10.79 -3.30 1.38
CA ILE A 91 -9.65 -3.92 2.05
C ILE A 91 -9.75 -5.44 2.00
N GLN A 92 -10.92 -6.01 2.26
CA GLN A 92 -11.15 -7.46 2.15
C GLN A 92 -10.97 -7.95 0.71
N GLU A 93 -11.44 -7.20 -0.28
CA GLU A 93 -11.23 -7.53 -1.69
C GLU A 93 -9.75 -7.48 -2.08
N LEU A 94 -9.01 -6.46 -1.61
CA LEU A 94 -7.56 -6.34 -1.80
C LEU A 94 -6.77 -7.46 -1.11
N LEU A 95 -7.23 -7.91 0.07
CA LEU A 95 -6.65 -9.06 0.76
C LEU A 95 -6.98 -10.39 0.06
N ALA A 96 -8.16 -10.52 -0.53
CA ALA A 96 -8.58 -11.72 -1.27
C ALA A 96 -7.88 -11.86 -2.64
N GLN A 97 -7.59 -10.75 -3.33
CA GLN A 97 -6.86 -10.75 -4.60
C GLN A 97 -5.34 -11.01 -4.45
N ARG A 98 -4.87 -11.35 -3.25
CA ARG A 98 -3.44 -11.59 -2.99
C ARG A 98 -2.89 -12.73 -3.85
N THR A 99 -1.85 -12.42 -4.61
CA THR A 99 -0.98 -13.37 -5.28
C THR A 99 0.42 -13.18 -4.70
N TRP A 100 0.71 -13.85 -3.59
CA TRP A 100 2.05 -13.92 -3.00
C TRP A 100 2.30 -15.35 -2.58
#